data_AF-A0A8J3Q8H8-F1
#
_entry.id   AF-A0A8J3Q8H8-F1
#
_cell.length_a   1.000
_cell.length_b   1.000
_cell.length_c   1.000
_cell.angle_alpha   90.00
_cell.angle_beta   90.00
_cell.angle_gamma   90.00
#
_symmetry.space_group_name_H-M   'P 1'
#
loop_
_entity.id
_entity.type
_entity.pdbx_description
1 polymer ?
#
loop_
_entity_poly.entity_id
_entity_poly.type
_entity_poly.pdbx_seq_one_letter_code
_entity_poly.pdbx_strand_id
1 'polypeptide(L)'
;MLIHRFDRAGDAQRLSSWPVLNAPFDGEFCIVKAHSAVLRHAHREYELLVAVAGEAVVESKVEQIIVHRGDVVHFTPFVDHRVINGSDRDFEMFSMLWSRDLCDRFLRRHLDMVTRGADRWAG
;
A
#
# COMPACT_ATOMS: atom_id res chain seq x y z
N MET A 1 -2.35 -19.55 10.31
CA MET A 1 -1.55 -18.62 9.49
C MET A 1 -2.02 -18.75 8.06
N LEU A 2 -2.69 -17.73 7.51
CA LEU A 2 -3.11 -17.71 6.10
C LEU A 2 -2.08 -16.89 5.33
N ILE A 3 -1.47 -17.50 4.31
CA ILE A 3 -0.56 -16.82 3.38
C ILE A 3 -1.35 -16.59 2.09
N HIS A 4 -1.59 -15.32 1.74
CA HIS A 4 -2.13 -14.98 0.42
C HIS A 4 -0.97 -15.03 -0.60
N ARG A 5 -1.18 -15.74 -1.72
CA ARG A 5 -0.22 -15.84 -2.83
C ARG A 5 -0.75 -15.11 -4.05
N PHE A 6 0.17 -14.57 -4.85
CA PHE A 6 -0.07 -13.76 -6.05
C PHE A 6 -1.13 -14.36 -6.97
N ASP A 7 -2.17 -13.58 -7.26
CA ASP A 7 -3.05 -13.85 -8.40
C ASP A 7 -3.63 -12.55 -8.98
N ARG A 8 -2.83 -11.86 -9.80
CA ARG A 8 -3.24 -10.99 -10.92
C ARG A 8 -2.02 -10.51 -11.69
N ALA A 9 -2.24 -10.06 -12.92
CA ALA A 9 -1.26 -9.72 -13.96
C ALA A 9 -0.40 -8.46 -13.69
N GLY A 10 0.24 -8.41 -12.52
CA GLY A 10 1.30 -7.49 -12.14
C GLY A 10 2.01 -8.10 -10.94
N ASP A 11 3.31 -7.84 -10.74
CA ASP A 11 4.04 -8.37 -9.58
C ASP A 11 3.65 -7.63 -8.28
N ALA A 12 2.35 -7.55 -8.00
CA ALA A 12 1.77 -6.82 -6.90
C ALA A 12 0.77 -7.71 -6.14
N GLN A 13 0.85 -7.68 -4.80
CA GLN A 13 -0.03 -8.43 -3.91
C GLN A 13 -0.72 -7.48 -2.92
N ARG A 14 -2.03 -7.36 -3.06
CA ARG A 14 -2.85 -6.52 -2.17
C ARG A 14 -3.11 -7.15 -0.82
N LEU A 15 -3.20 -6.28 0.18
CA LEU A 15 -3.66 -6.58 1.54
C LEU A 15 -5.19 -6.70 1.61
N SER A 16 -5.93 -5.92 0.80
CA SER A 16 -7.39 -5.93 0.71
C SER A 16 -7.98 -7.19 0.07
N SER A 17 -7.94 -8.28 0.83
CA SER A 17 -8.80 -9.46 0.62
C SER A 17 -8.86 -10.37 1.85
N TRP A 18 -8.25 -9.96 2.96
CA TRP A 18 -8.14 -10.79 4.16
C TRP A 18 -9.39 -10.62 5.05
N PRO A 19 -10.32 -11.60 5.10
CA PRO A 19 -11.64 -11.37 5.72
C PRO A 19 -11.58 -11.07 7.21
N VAL A 20 -10.56 -11.56 7.91
CA VAL A 20 -10.38 -11.32 9.36
C VAL A 20 -9.62 -10.03 9.66
N LEU A 21 -8.96 -9.42 8.68
CA LEU A 21 -8.25 -8.17 8.87
C LEU A 21 -9.25 -7.00 8.90
N ASN A 22 -9.21 -6.21 9.97
CA ASN A 22 -9.88 -4.91 10.05
C ASN A 22 -8.79 -3.85 10.24
N ALA A 23 -8.42 -3.16 9.16
CA ALA A 23 -7.37 -2.13 9.17
C ALA A 23 -7.92 -0.79 8.63
N PRO A 24 -7.43 0.35 9.14
CA PRO A 24 -7.81 1.69 8.65
C PRO A 24 -7.05 2.11 7.38
N PHE A 25 -6.32 1.19 6.76
CA PHE A 25 -5.53 1.39 5.55
C PHE A 25 -5.66 0.17 4.63
N ASP A 26 -5.33 0.36 3.36
CA ASP A 26 -5.01 -0.73 2.44
C ASP A 26 -3.50 -0.77 2.19
N GLY A 27 -3.01 -1.83 1.58
CA GLY A 27 -1.61 -1.91 1.19
C GLY A 27 -1.37 -2.89 0.07
N GLU A 28 -0.21 -2.77 -0.55
CA GLU A 28 0.20 -3.62 -1.66
C GLU A 28 1.71 -3.81 -1.62
N PHE A 29 2.15 -5.07 -1.68
CA PHE A 29 3.56 -5.38 -1.91
C PHE A 29 3.78 -5.43 -3.42
N CYS A 30 4.68 -4.62 -3.95
CA CYS A 30 4.92 -4.46 -5.38
C CYS A 30 6.38 -4.76 -5.71
N ILE A 31 6.59 -5.45 -6.83
CA ILE A 31 7.89 -5.64 -7.46
C ILE A 31 7.88 -4.85 -8.77
N VAL A 32 8.78 -3.89 -8.89
CA VAL A 32 9.04 -3.14 -10.12
C VAL A 32 10.19 -3.84 -10.82
N LYS A 33 9.91 -4.54 -11.92
CA LYS A 33 10.91 -5.30 -12.67
C LYS A 33 12.06 -4.43 -13.16
N ALA A 34 13.23 -5.05 -13.32
CA ALA A 34 14.39 -4.43 -13.98
C ALA A 34 13.98 -3.72 -15.28
N HIS A 35 14.50 -2.50 -15.49
CA HIS A 35 14.20 -1.63 -16.64
C HIS A 35 12.71 -1.36 -16.90
N SER A 36 11.89 -1.33 -15.85
CA SER A 36 10.46 -1.06 -15.95
C SER A 36 10.02 0.10 -15.04
N ALA A 37 8.77 0.51 -15.18
CA ALA A 37 8.19 1.55 -14.33
C ALA A 37 6.73 1.24 -14.00
N VAL A 38 6.31 1.68 -12.82
CA VAL A 38 4.89 1.79 -12.49
C VAL A 38 4.30 2.93 -13.30
N LEU A 39 3.08 2.75 -13.81
CA LEU A 39 2.39 3.82 -14.53
C LEU A 39 2.22 5.05 -13.63
N ARG A 40 2.38 6.22 -14.23
CA ARG A 40 2.13 7.49 -13.55
C ARG A 40 0.67 7.60 -13.14
N HIS A 41 0.43 7.96 -11.89
CA HIS A 41 -0.92 8.09 -11.36
C HIS A 41 -0.98 9.10 -10.20
N ALA A 42 -2.20 9.47 -9.84
CA ALA A 42 -2.54 10.26 -8.68
C ALA A 42 -3.85 9.74 -8.11
N HIS A 43 -4.01 9.82 -6.79
CA HIS A 43 -5.22 9.39 -6.10
C HIS A 43 -5.51 10.27 -4.89
N ARG A 44 -6.71 10.14 -4.33
CA ARG A 44 -7.22 10.98 -3.23
C ARG A 44 -6.75 10.51 -1.84
N GLU A 45 -6.24 9.29 -1.77
CA GLU A 45 -5.67 8.68 -0.59
C GLU A 45 -4.29 9.28 -0.30
N TYR A 46 -3.94 9.35 0.99
CA TYR A 46 -2.56 9.48 1.42
C TYR A 46 -1.84 8.16 1.17
N GLU A 47 -0.54 8.22 0.91
CA GLU A 47 0.25 7.01 0.67
C GLU A 47 1.64 7.10 1.29
N LEU A 48 2.10 5.98 1.84
CA LEU A 48 3.50 5.72 2.11
C LEU A 48 4.01 4.61 1.21
N LEU A 49 5.16 4.85 0.58
CA LEU A 49 5.98 3.83 -0.06
C LEU A 49 7.14 3.51 0.88
N VAL A 50 7.32 2.23 1.19
CA VAL A 50 8.48 1.72 1.93
C VAL A 50 9.33 0.88 0.97
N ALA A 51 10.56 1.31 0.73
CA ALA A 51 11.49 0.57 -0.12
C ALA A 51 12.03 -0.65 0.63
N VAL A 52 11.77 -1.84 0.10
CA VAL A 52 12.09 -3.12 0.75
C VAL A 52 13.42 -3.67 0.22
N ALA A 53 13.65 -3.62 -1.10
CA ALA A 53 14.87 -4.11 -1.72
C ALA A 53 15.17 -3.40 -3.04
N GLY A 54 16.45 -3.34 -3.41
CA GLY A 54 16.90 -2.69 -4.63
C GLY A 54 16.97 -1.16 -4.52
N GLU A 55 17.02 -0.52 -5.69
CA GLU A 55 17.06 0.93 -5.87
C GLU A 55 16.08 1.31 -7.00
N ALA A 56 15.41 2.44 -6.84
CA ALA A 56 14.54 3.01 -7.87
C ALA A 56 14.54 4.54 -7.80
N VAL A 57 14.01 5.17 -8.85
CA VAL A 57 13.71 6.60 -8.85
C VAL A 57 12.22 6.78 -8.60
N VAL A 58 11.88 7.57 -7.58
CA VAL A 58 10.52 8.10 -7.42
C VAL A 58 10.46 9.47 -8.09
N GLU A 59 9.50 9.62 -9.01
CA GLU A 59 9.32 10.86 -9.77
C GLU A 59 7.92 11.42 -9.56
N SER A 60 7.85 12.69 -9.21
CA SER A 60 6.65 13.52 -9.22
C SER A 60 6.79 14.66 -10.24
N LYS A 61 5.79 15.54 -10.34
CA LYS A 61 5.89 16.73 -11.22
C LYS A 61 6.98 17.73 -10.80
N VAL A 62 7.36 17.75 -9.53
CA VAL A 62 8.22 18.80 -8.97
C VAL A 62 9.58 18.26 -8.51
N GLU A 63 9.70 16.94 -8.37
CA GLU A 63 10.86 16.33 -7.74
C GLU A 63 11.12 14.92 -8.28
N GLN A 64 12.40 14.57 -8.37
CA GLN A 64 12.89 13.22 -8.58
C GLN A 64 13.87 12.89 -7.47
N ILE A 65 13.65 11.76 -6.79
CA ILE A 65 14.54 11.26 -5.74
C ILE A 65 14.91 9.81 -6.03
N ILE A 66 16.14 9.44 -5.69
CA ILE A 66 16.57 8.05 -5.67
C ILE A 66 16.20 7.47 -4.31
N VAL A 67 15.58 6.29 -4.31
CA VAL A 67 15.20 5.55 -3.10
C VAL A 67 15.91 4.21 -3.05
N HIS A 68 16.36 3.82 -1.87
CA HIS A 68 17.04 2.56 -1.57
C HIS A 68 16.31 1.83 -0.45
N ARG A 69 16.67 0.56 -0.23
CA ARG A 69 16.18 -0.23 0.90
C ARG A 69 16.18 0.57 2.21
N GLY A 70 15.02 0.60 2.86
CA GLY A 70 14.80 1.28 4.15
C GLY A 70 14.25 2.69 4.02
N ASP A 71 14.32 3.31 2.83
CA ASP A 71 13.75 4.62 2.60
C ASP A 71 12.22 4.57 2.62
N VAL A 72 11.62 5.66 3.09
CA VAL A 72 10.17 5.85 3.15
C VAL A 72 9.81 7.15 2.45
N VAL A 73 8.89 7.07 1.50
CA VAL A 73 8.37 8.23 0.76
C VAL A 73 6.91 8.43 1.10
N HIS A 74 6.54 9.68 1.37
CA HIS A 74 5.16 10.06 1.64
C HIS A 74 4.59 10.86 0.47
N PHE A 75 3.45 10.42 -0.06
CA PHE A 75 2.69 11.14 -1.05
C PHE A 75 1.43 11.74 -0.41
N THR A 76 1.27 13.05 -0.56
CA THR A 76 0.02 13.72 -0.21
C THR A 76 -1.03 13.48 -1.30
N PRO A 77 -2.33 13.56 -0.95
CA PRO A 77 -3.41 13.38 -1.91
C PRO A 77 -3.24 14.24 -3.16
N PHE A 78 -3.61 13.65 -4.30
CA PHE A 78 -3.58 14.26 -5.63
C PHE A 78 -2.19 14.62 -6.17
N VAL A 79 -1.12 14.24 -5.46
CA VAL A 79 0.25 14.33 -6.00
C VAL A 79 0.47 13.21 -6.99
N ASP A 80 0.68 13.62 -8.24
CA ASP A 80 1.05 12.72 -9.32
C ASP A 80 2.47 12.19 -9.12
N HIS A 81 2.61 10.86 -9.18
CA HIS A 81 3.89 10.19 -8.96
C HIS A 81 4.01 8.89 -9.77
N ARG A 82 5.25 8.40 -9.90
CA ARG A 82 5.59 7.08 -10.43
C ARG A 82 6.89 6.55 -9.82
N VAL A 83 7.09 5.24 -9.93
CA VAL A 83 8.33 4.56 -9.53
C VAL A 83 8.98 3.97 -10.78
N ILE A 84 10.25 4.26 -10.99
CA ILE A 84 11.03 3.86 -12.17
C ILE A 84 12.20 3.03 -11.69
N ASN A 85 12.30 1.78 -12.15
CA ASN A 85 13.46 0.95 -11.92
C ASN A 85 14.32 0.90 -13.18
N GLY A 86 15.39 1.70 -13.20
CA GLY A 86 16.38 1.71 -14.28
C GLY A 86 17.46 0.63 -14.15
N SER A 87 17.47 -0.13 -13.05
CA SER A 87 18.53 -1.09 -12.73
C SER A 87 18.34 -2.46 -13.37
N ASP A 88 19.38 -3.30 -13.31
CA ASP A 88 19.38 -4.69 -13.79
C ASP A 88 18.75 -5.69 -12.79
N ARG A 89 18.20 -5.20 -11.67
CA ARG A 89 17.59 -6.03 -10.61
C ARG A 89 16.19 -5.53 -10.32
N ASP A 90 15.34 -6.43 -9.82
CA ASP A 90 14.02 -6.05 -9.35
C ASP A 90 14.11 -5.09 -8.14
N PHE A 91 13.20 -4.12 -8.10
CA PHE A 91 12.98 -3.24 -6.95
C PHE A 91 11.70 -3.68 -6.23
N GLU A 92 11.76 -3.84 -4.91
CA GLU A 92 10.63 -4.26 -4.10
C GLU A 92 10.20 -3.13 -3.18
N MET A 93 8.89 -2.90 -3.08
CA MET A 93 8.32 -1.90 -2.21
C MET A 93 7.02 -2.37 -1.58
N PHE A 94 6.67 -1.79 -0.44
CA PHE A 94 5.33 -1.89 0.14
C PHE A 94 4.68 -0.52 0.11
N SER A 95 3.54 -0.41 -0.56
CA SER A 95 2.69 0.77 -0.52
C SER A 95 1.60 0.59 0.53
N MET A 96 1.33 1.64 1.30
CA MET A 96 0.26 1.71 2.29
C MET A 96 -0.57 2.96 2.04
N LEU A 97 -1.88 2.79 1.84
CA LEU A 97 -2.79 3.88 1.50
C LEU A 97 -3.87 4.06 2.56
N TRP A 98 -4.17 5.30 2.91
CA TRP A 98 -5.28 5.60 3.82
C TRP A 98 -6.03 6.88 3.43
N SER A 99 -7.27 6.94 3.90
CA SER A 99 -8.15 8.09 3.69
C SER A 99 -9.19 8.12 4.80
N ARG A 100 -9.89 9.25 4.91
CA ARG A 100 -11.03 9.37 5.82
C ARG A 100 -12.04 8.24 5.62
N ASP A 101 -12.35 7.91 4.37
CA ASP A 101 -13.31 6.84 4.02
C ASP A 101 -12.84 5.47 4.52
N LEU A 102 -11.54 5.16 4.41
CA LEU A 102 -10.95 3.91 4.91
C LEU A 102 -11.02 3.85 6.45
N CYS A 103 -10.63 4.93 7.13
CA CYS A 103 -10.72 5.03 8.59
C CYS A 103 -12.16 4.89 9.08
N ASP A 104 -13.13 5.54 8.43
CA ASP A 104 -14.55 5.46 8.80
C ASP A 104 -15.10 4.03 8.62
N ARG A 105 -14.64 3.28 7.61
CA ARG A 105 -15.01 1.86 7.45
C ARG A 105 -14.43 0.99 8.56
N PHE A 106 -13.16 1.20 8.91
CA PHE A 106 -12.52 0.52 10.03
C PHE A 106 -13.28 0.75 11.34
N LEU A 107 -13.62 2.02 11.65
CA LEU A 107 -14.32 2.40 12.88
C LEU A 107 -15.71 1.76 12.96
N ARG A 108 -16.50 1.81 11.88
CA ARG A 108 -17.83 1.17 11.82
C ARG A 108 -17.73 -0.33 12.12
N ARG A 109 -16.83 -1.03 11.42
CA ARG A 109 -16.64 -2.48 11.62
C ARG A 109 -16.13 -2.82 13.02
N HIS A 110 -15.24 -2.00 13.58
CA HIS A 110 -14.72 -2.19 14.93
C HIS A 110 -15.83 -2.05 15.98
N LEU A 111 -16.66 -1.01 15.88
CA LEU A 111 -17.78 -0.79 16.78
C LEU A 111 -18.83 -1.91 16.68
N ASP A 112 -19.16 -2.36 15.46
CA ASP A 112 -20.08 -3.50 15.27
C ASP A 112 -19.58 -4.79 15.94
N MET A 113 -18.27 -5.05 15.89
CA MET A 113 -17.67 -6.21 16.58
C MET A 113 -17.73 -6.06 18.10
N VAL A 114 -17.44 -4.87 18.63
CA VAL A 114 -17.50 -4.60 20.08
C VAL A 114 -18.92 -4.78 20.60
N THR A 115 -19.92 -4.21 19.92
CA THR A 115 -21.34 -4.35 20.31
C THR A 115 -21.78 -5.82 20.29
N ARG A 116 -21.49 -6.57 19.21
CA ARG A 116 -21.80 -8.00 19.13
C ARG A 116 -21.04 -8.85 20.17
N GLY A 117 -19.86 -8.40 20.57
CA GLY A 117 -19.05 -9.04 21.61
C GLY A 117 -19.64 -8.81 23.00
N ALA A 118 -20.15 -7.62 23.29
CA ALA A 118 -20.82 -7.30 24.55
C ALA A 118 -22.10 -8.12 24.75
N ASP A 119 -22.90 -8.31 23.69
CA ASP A 119 -24.13 -9.12 23.73
C ASP A 119 -23.85 -10.62 24.04
N ARG A 120 -22.64 -11.12 23.71
CA ARG A 120 -22.26 -12.52 23.98
C ARG A 120 -21.95 -12.83 25.44
N TRP A 121 -21.74 -11.82 26.28
CA TRP A 121 -21.41 -11.99 27.71
C TRP A 121 -22.50 -11.45 28.65
N ALA A 122 -23.62 -10.99 28.10
CA ALA A 122 -24.75 -10.44 28.83
C ALA A 122 -25.89 -11.46 29.06
N GLY A 123 -25.65 -12.75 28.80
CA GLY A 123 -26.62 -13.85 28.95
C GLY A 123 -26.07 -15.01 29.76
#